data_AF-A0A3D1JK46-F1
#
_entry.id   AF-A0A3D1JK46-F1
#
_cell.length_a   1.000
_cell.length_b   1.000
_cell.length_c   1.000
_cell.angle_alpha   90.00
_cell.angle_beta   90.00
_cell.angle_gamma   90.00
#
_symmetry.space_group_name_H-M   'P 1'
#
loop_
_entity.id
_entity.type
_entity.pdbx_description
1 polymer ?
#
loop_
_entity_poly.entity_id
_entity_poly.type
_entity_poly.pdbx_seq_one_letter_code
_entity_poly.pdbx_strand_id
1 'polypeptide(L)'
;MHTTCSDSVGPAQDRATIDLEDLLGDCEAQLVYEGLYRLREAKVEALGIVRAAGLSPHGRPFEPWDFGVPQIDQLLGRLGADPVEASPATPEC
;
A
#
# COMPACT_ATOMS: atom_id res chain seq x y z
N MET A 1 -0.17 44.99 3.74
CA MET A 1 1.03 44.54 4.47
C MET A 1 0.92 43.03 4.60
N HIS A 2 1.89 42.31 4.05
CA HIS A 2 1.92 40.86 4.01
C HIS A 2 2.31 40.32 5.39
N THR A 3 1.52 39.40 5.94
CA THR A 3 1.98 38.49 6.99
C THR A 3 1.95 37.10 6.39
N THR A 4 3.15 36.57 6.15
CA THR A 4 3.42 35.25 5.59
C THR A 4 2.96 34.17 6.56
N CYS A 5 2.14 33.23 6.11
CA CYS A 5 1.89 31.98 6.80
C CYS A 5 3.20 31.19 6.82
N SER A 6 3.81 31.06 7.99
CA SER A 6 4.92 30.13 8.20
C SER A 6 4.34 28.71 8.14
N ASP A 7 4.42 28.08 6.97
CA ASP A 7 4.30 26.63 6.84
C ASP A 7 5.45 25.98 7.62
N SER A 8 5.17 25.62 8.87
CA SER A 8 6.06 24.75 9.65
C SER A 8 5.79 23.33 9.18
N VAL A 9 6.52 22.90 8.15
CA VAL A 9 6.64 21.47 7.82
C VAL A 9 7.32 20.81 9.01
N GLY A 10 6.52 20.20 9.88
CA GLY A 10 7.01 19.40 11.00
C GLY A 10 7.92 18.28 10.51
N PRO A 11 8.85 17.80 11.37
CA PRO A 11 9.81 16.78 10.97
C PRO A 11 9.05 15.54 10.50
N ALA A 12 9.52 14.95 9.39
CA ALA A 12 9.04 13.66 8.90
C ALA A 12 8.97 12.71 10.09
N GLN A 13 7.75 12.31 10.47
CA GLN A 13 7.57 11.40 11.58
C GLN A 13 8.38 10.15 11.26
N ASP A 14 9.37 9.89 12.12
CA ASP A 14 10.07 8.63 12.19
C ASP A 14 9.00 7.54 12.30
N ARG A 15 8.69 6.90 11.17
CA ARG A 15 7.62 5.90 11.08
C ARG A 15 8.19 4.65 11.72
N ALA A 16 8.19 4.64 13.06
CA ALA A 16 8.70 3.55 13.86
C ALA A 16 8.18 2.21 13.30
N THR A 17 9.12 1.31 13.03
CA THR A 17 8.83 -0.07 12.71
C THR A 17 8.05 -0.69 13.85
N ILE A 18 6.98 -1.38 13.53
CA ILE A 18 6.17 -2.12 14.50
C ILE A 18 6.61 -3.57 14.42
N ASP A 19 7.13 -4.08 15.53
CA ASP A 19 7.43 -5.50 15.68
C ASP A 19 6.12 -6.23 16.05
N LEU A 20 5.57 -7.00 15.12
CA LEU A 20 4.30 -7.71 15.34
C LEU A 20 4.52 -9.01 16.10
N GLU A 21 5.66 -9.65 15.91
CA GLU A 21 6.09 -10.86 16.58
C GLU A 21 6.17 -10.61 18.10
N ASP A 22 6.78 -9.49 18.50
CA ASP A 22 6.82 -9.07 19.90
C ASP A 22 5.44 -8.68 20.46
N LEU A 23 4.56 -8.11 19.63
CA LEU A 23 3.26 -7.60 20.06
C LEU A 23 2.17 -8.68 20.17
N LEU A 24 2.14 -9.60 19.21
CA LEU A 24 1.07 -10.58 19.02
C LEU A 24 1.53 -12.03 19.19
N GLY A 25 2.84 -12.28 19.10
CA GLY A 25 3.41 -13.62 18.94
C GLY A 25 3.57 -13.99 17.46
N ASP A 26 4.53 -14.88 17.19
CA ASP A 26 4.94 -15.28 15.83
C ASP A 26 3.77 -15.79 14.97
N CYS A 27 2.89 -16.63 15.53
CA CYS A 27 1.78 -17.24 14.81
C CYS A 27 0.75 -16.20 14.36
N GLU A 28 0.37 -15.30 15.26
CA GLU A 28 -0.58 -14.24 15.00
C GLU A 28 0.00 -13.18 14.06
N ALA A 29 1.27 -12.83 14.22
CA ALA A 29 1.99 -11.95 13.30
C ALA A 29 1.99 -12.53 11.87
N GLN A 30 2.29 -13.82 11.72
CA GLN A 30 2.24 -14.52 10.44
C GLN A 30 0.86 -14.43 9.77
N LEU A 31 -0.23 -14.60 10.53
CA LEU A 31 -1.59 -14.46 10.00
C LEU A 31 -1.89 -13.03 9.52
N VAL A 32 -1.35 -12.01 10.19
CA VAL A 32 -1.50 -10.62 9.77
C VAL A 32 -0.75 -10.37 8.46
N TYR A 33 0.50 -10.84 8.33
CA TYR A 33 1.25 -10.72 7.08
C TYR A 33 0.53 -11.42 5.91
N GLU A 34 0.10 -12.67 6.10
CA GLU A 34 -0.64 -13.41 5.08
C GLU A 34 -1.94 -12.70 4.69
N GLY A 35 -2.68 -12.17 5.67
CA GLY A 35 -3.89 -11.41 5.42
C GLY A 35 -3.65 -10.15 4.59
N LEU A 36 -2.59 -9.39 4.92
CA LEU A 36 -2.22 -8.19 4.18
C LEU A 36 -1.76 -8.49 2.75
N TYR A 37 -0.96 -9.54 2.55
CA TYR A 37 -0.55 -9.97 1.21
C TYR A 37 -1.74 -10.39 0.34
N ARG A 38 -2.63 -11.25 0.86
CA ARG A 38 -3.83 -11.67 0.12
C ARG A 38 -4.77 -10.49 -0.17
N LEU A 39 -4.89 -9.55 0.77
CA LEU A 39 -5.69 -8.34 0.57
C LEU A 39 -5.10 -7.45 -0.54
N ARG A 40 -3.77 -7.31 -0.57
CA ARG A 40 -3.07 -6.58 -1.63
C ARG A 40 -3.33 -7.20 -3.00
N GLU A 41 -3.15 -8.52 -3.11
CA GLU A 41 -3.39 -9.28 -4.35
C GLU A 41 -4.81 -9.09 -4.86
N ALA A 42 -5.82 -9.28 -3.99
CA ALA A 42 -7.23 -9.12 -4.36
C ALA A 42 -7.56 -7.70 -4.84
N LYS A 43 -6.92 -6.68 -4.25
CA LYS A 43 -7.10 -5.27 -4.66
C LYS A 43 -6.43 -4.96 -6.00
N VAL A 44 -5.25 -5.53 -6.26
CA VAL A 44 -4.57 -5.42 -7.56
C VAL A 44 -5.37 -6.12 -8.65
N GLU A 45 -5.89 -7.31 -8.37
CA GLU A 45 -6.76 -8.04 -9.30
C GLU A 45 -8.04 -7.25 -9.62
N ALA A 46 -8.71 -6.72 -8.60
CA ALA A 46 -9.91 -5.91 -8.78
C ALA A 46 -9.64 -4.65 -9.63
N LEU A 47 -8.49 -3.99 -9.42
CA LEU A 47 -8.06 -2.88 -10.28
C LEU A 47 -7.88 -3.33 -11.74
N GLY A 48 -7.28 -4.50 -11.96
CA GLY A 48 -7.14 -5.10 -13.29
C GLY A 48 -8.48 -5.34 -13.98
N ILE A 49 -9.45 -5.93 -13.27
CA ILE A 49 -10.81 -6.19 -13.76
C ILE A 49 -11.51 -4.88 -14.15
N VAL A 50 -11.44 -3.89 -13.28
CA VAL A 50 -12.13 -2.60 -13.47
C VAL A 50 -11.52 -1.81 -14.64
N ARG A 51 -10.20 -1.84 -14.79
CA ARG A 51 -9.50 -1.27 -15.95
C ARG A 51 -9.87 -1.99 -17.25
N ALA A 52 -9.91 -3.33 -17.23
CA ALA A 52 -10.33 -4.13 -18.38
C ALA A 52 -11.79 -3.86 -18.79
N ALA A 53 -12.66 -3.58 -17.82
CA ALA A 53 -14.05 -3.18 -18.06
C ALA A 53 -14.21 -1.74 -18.61
N GLY A 54 -13.14 -0.95 -18.70
CA GLY A 54 -13.17 0.41 -19.22
C GLY A 54 -13.88 1.41 -18.29
N LEU A 55 -14.02 1.09 -17.00
CA LEU A 55 -14.67 1.97 -16.04
C LEU A 55 -13.73 3.14 -15.69
N SER A 56 -14.26 4.37 -15.66
CA SER A 56 -13.49 5.58 -15.36
C SER A 56 -14.35 6.61 -14.62
N PRO A 57 -14.50 6.50 -13.30
CA PRO A 57 -15.22 7.49 -12.52
C PRO A 57 -14.50 8.83 -12.63
N HIS A 58 -15.29 9.89 -12.81
CA HIS A 58 -14.79 11.26 -12.97
C HIS A 58 -13.85 11.45 -14.19
N GLY A 59 -13.95 10.59 -15.20
CA GLY A 59 -13.22 10.74 -16.45
C GLY A 59 -11.73 10.41 -16.38
N ARG A 60 -11.28 9.75 -15.30
CA ARG A 60 -9.92 9.18 -15.22
C ARG A 60 -9.97 7.67 -15.04
N PRO A 61 -8.95 6.93 -15.51
CA PRO A 61 -8.76 5.53 -15.14
C PRO A 61 -8.63 5.38 -13.63
N PHE A 62 -9.05 4.21 -13.12
CA PHE A 62 -8.72 3.83 -11.75
C PHE A 62 -7.22 3.62 -11.59
N GLU A 63 -6.69 3.97 -10.42
CA GLU A 63 -5.29 3.89 -10.06
C GLU A 63 -5.08 3.09 -8.77
N PRO A 64 -3.86 2.60 -8.50
CA PRO A 64 -3.58 1.78 -7.31
C PRO A 64 -3.99 2.43 -5.98
N TRP A 65 -3.89 3.75 -5.86
CA TRP A 65 -4.31 4.49 -4.67
C TRP A 65 -5.82 4.51 -4.47
N ASP A 66 -6.63 4.39 -5.53
CA ASP A 66 -8.09 4.30 -5.41
C ASP A 66 -8.51 2.96 -4.76
N PHE A 67 -7.64 1.95 -4.83
CA PHE A 67 -7.81 0.65 -4.17
C PHE A 67 -7.04 0.55 -2.85
N GLY A 68 -6.27 1.57 -2.47
CA GLY A 68 -5.48 1.57 -1.24
C GLY A 68 -4.26 0.65 -1.26
N VAL A 69 -3.75 0.28 -2.43
CA VAL A 69 -2.58 -0.63 -2.56
C VAL A 69 -1.32 -0.03 -1.94
N PRO A 70 -0.93 1.24 -2.23
CA PRO A 70 0.26 1.85 -1.62
C PRO A 70 0.23 1.91 -0.09
N GLN A 71 -0.96 2.00 0.51
CA GLN A 71 -1.14 2.02 1.95
C GLN A 71 -0.89 0.65 2.56
N ILE A 72 -1.26 -0.43 1.86
CA ILE A 72 -0.95 -1.79 2.28
C ILE A 72 0.56 -2.05 2.16
N ASP A 73 1.20 -1.60 1.08
CA ASP A 73 2.66 -1.70 0.90
C ASP A 73 3.42 -0.95 2.01
N GLN A 74 2.98 0.27 2.33
CA GLN A 74 3.54 1.04 3.44
C GLN A 74 3.33 0.37 4.79
N LEU A 75 2.17 -0.26 5.00
CA LEU A 75 1.90 -0.99 6.24
C LEU A 75 2.83 -2.20 6.34
N LEU A 76 2.93 -3.02 5.29
CA LEU A 76 3.85 -4.16 5.23
C LEU A 76 5.30 -3.73 5.53
N GLY A 77 5.79 -2.67 4.90
CA GLY A 77 7.15 -2.17 5.16
C GLY A 77 7.34 -1.64 6.58
N ARG A 78 6.30 -1.06 7.20
CA ARG A 78 6.33 -0.64 8.62
C ARG A 78 6.32 -1.82 9.58
N LEU A 79 5.83 -2.98 9.15
CA LEU A 79 5.83 -4.21 9.94
C LEU A 79 7.09 -5.03 9.69
N GLY A 80 8.09 -4.50 8.98
CA GLY A 80 9.34 -5.23 8.69
C GLY A 80 9.22 -6.31 7.62
N ALA A 81 8.10 -6.39 6.91
CA ALA A 81 7.96 -7.29 5.77
C ALA A 81 8.76 -6.75 4.57
N ASP A 82 9.51 -7.64 3.90
CA ASP A 82 10.25 -7.28 2.70
C ASP A 82 9.30 -6.73 1.61
N PRO A 83 9.68 -5.65 0.90
CA PRO A 83 8.87 -5.13 -0.17
C PRO A 83 8.68 -6.20 -1.25
N VAL A 84 7.42 -6.48 -1.61
CA VAL A 84 7.13 -7.37 -2.73
C VAL A 84 7.51 -6.62 -4.00
N GLU A 85 8.70 -6.94 -4.52
CA GLU A 85 9.15 -6.58 -5.86
C GLU A 85 8.00 -6.89 -6.82
N ALA A 86 7.48 -5.85 -7.48
CA ALA A 86 6.48 -6.00 -8.52
C ALA A 86 7.14 -6.77 -9.66
N SER A 87 6.97 -8.09 -9.68
CA SER A 87 7.47 -8.93 -10.77
C SER A 87 6.93 -8.37 -12.08
N PRO A 88 7.79 -7.86 -12.99
CA PRO A 88 7.32 -7.42 -14.29
C PRO A 88 6.91 -8.68 -15.03
N ALA A 89 5.60 -8.90 -15.17
CA ALA A 89 5.07 -9.93 -16.05
C ALA A 89 5.70 -9.72 -17.43
N THR A 90 6.67 -10.57 -17.78
CA THR A 90 7.22 -10.62 -19.13
C THR A 90 6.11 -11.14 -20.03
N PRO A 91 5.66 -10.38 -21.04
CA PRO A 91 4.80 -10.95 -22.07
C PRO A 91 5.66 -11.91 -22.88
N GLU A 92 5.37 -13.20 -22.80
CA GLU A 92 5.90 -14.19 -23.73
C GLU A 92 5.24 -13.94 -25.11
N CYS A 93 6.06 -13.81 -26.15
CA CYS A 93 5.67 -13.71 -27.55
C CYS A 93 5.51 -15.09 -28.20
#